data_AF-A0A1A8TMZ2-F1
#
_entry.id   AF-A0A1A8TMZ2-F1
#
_cell.length_a   1.000
_cell.length_b   1.000
_cell.length_c   1.000
_cell.angle_alpha   90.00
_cell.angle_beta   90.00
_cell.angle_gamma   90.00
#
_symmetry.space_group_name_H-M   'P 1'
#
loop_
_entity.id
_entity.type
_entity.pdbx_description
1 polymer ?
#
loop_
_entity_poly.entity_id
_entity_poly.type
_entity_poly.pdbx_seq_one_letter_code
_entity_poly.pdbx_strand_id
1 'polypeptide(L)'
;MNNLINDGLGLLLLGMGFVFVFLCLLIVATGLMSKFINRYFPEAAPVTKKPATVPSSASAASASATDPKVAAAITAAIHQHRNR
;
A
#
# COMPACT_ATOMS: atom_id res chain seq x y z
N MET A 1 25.52 36.57 -22.65
CA MET A 1 25.53 35.09 -22.50
C MET A 1 24.78 34.60 -21.26
N ASN A 2 24.79 35.29 -20.12
CA ASN A 2 24.20 34.80 -18.86
C ASN A 2 22.66 34.64 -18.90
N ASN A 3 21.94 35.47 -19.66
CA ASN A 3 20.47 35.42 -19.73
C ASN A 3 19.94 34.16 -20.44
N LEU A 4 20.59 33.70 -21.52
CA LEU A 4 20.13 32.51 -22.26
C LEU A 4 20.27 31.22 -21.43
N ILE A 5 21.34 31.10 -20.65
CA ILE A 5 21.52 29.96 -19.74
C ILE A 5 20.45 29.98 -18.65
N ASN A 6 20.13 31.16 -18.10
CA ASN A 6 19.12 31.30 -17.05
C ASN A 6 17.70 31.00 -17.57
N ASP A 7 17.37 31.48 -18.77
CA ASP A 7 16.10 31.18 -19.43
C ASP A 7 16.00 29.69 -19.80
N GLY A 8 17.09 29.09 -20.29
CA GLY A 8 17.17 27.66 -20.57
C GLY A 8 17.00 26.81 -19.30
N LEU A 9 17.59 27.24 -18.18
CA LEU A 9 17.42 26.59 -16.88
C LEU A 9 15.96 26.68 -16.40
N GLY A 10 15.33 27.84 -16.57
CA GLY A 10 13.91 28.04 -16.24
C GLY A 10 12.99 27.14 -17.05
N LEU A 11 13.23 27.02 -18.35
CA LEU A 11 12.49 26.11 -19.25
C LEU A 11 12.69 24.64 -18.89
N LEU A 12 13.92 24.24 -18.52
CA LEU A 12 14.21 22.88 -18.07
C LEU A 12 13.48 22.56 -16.76
N LEU A 13 13.55 23.46 -15.77
CA LEU A 13 12.87 23.28 -14.48
C LEU A 13 11.36 23.19 -14.67
N LEU A 14 10.79 24.05 -15.53
CA LEU A 14 9.36 24.05 -15.84
C LEU A 14 8.94 22.76 -16.53
N GLY A 15 9.69 22.31 -17.53
CA GLY A 15 9.41 21.07 -18.27
C GLY A 15 9.52 19.84 -17.37
N MET A 16 10.61 19.72 -16.61
CA MET A 16 10.82 18.60 -15.69
C MET A 16 9.82 18.61 -14.53
N GLY A 17 9.47 19.79 -14.02
CA GLY A 17 8.47 19.97 -12.97
C GLY A 17 7.07 19.58 -13.44
N PHE A 18 6.67 19.99 -14.64
CA PHE A 18 5.38 19.62 -15.22
C PHE A 18 5.27 18.09 -15.41
N VAL A 19 6.32 17.46 -15.95
CA VAL A 19 6.37 16.00 -16.11
C VAL A 19 6.28 15.31 -14.74
N PHE A 20 7.00 15.79 -13.73
CA PHE A 20 6.94 15.23 -12.37
C PHE A 20 5.53 15.31 -11.77
N VAL A 21 4.87 16.47 -11.88
CA VAL A 21 3.48 16.65 -11.41
C VAL A 21 2.53 15.72 -12.18
N PHE A 22 2.68 15.63 -13.51
CA PHE A 22 1.86 14.75 -14.34
C PHE A 22 2.03 13.27 -13.96
N LEU A 23 3.26 12.81 -13.74
CA LEU A 23 3.53 11.45 -13.27
C LEU A 23 2.97 11.19 -11.88
N CYS A 24 3.13 12.13 -10.96
CA CYS A 24 2.54 12.04 -9.62
C CYS A 24 1.02 11.92 -9.69
N LEU A 25 0.38 12.72 -10.55
CA LEU A 25 -1.06 12.64 -10.81
C LEU A 25 -1.45 11.26 -11.37
N LEU A 26 -0.69 10.70 -12.31
CA LEU A 26 -0.95 9.34 -12.82
C LEU A 26 -0.73 8.25 -11.77
N ILE A 27 0.27 8.39 -10.90
CA ILE A 27 0.48 7.48 -9.77
C ILE A 27 -0.74 7.49 -8.85
N VAL A 28 -1.27 8.67 -8.53
CA VAL A 28 -2.45 8.83 -7.68
C VAL A 28 -3.68 8.27 -8.38
N ALA A 29 -3.87 8.56 -9.67
CA ALA A 29 -4.99 8.03 -10.44
C ALA A 29 -4.96 6.49 -10.52
N THR A 30 -3.78 5.91 -10.76
CA THR A 30 -3.60 4.45 -10.80
C THR A 30 -3.78 3.82 -9.42
N GLY A 31 -3.31 4.47 -8.36
CA GLY A 31 -3.53 4.05 -6.98
C GLY A 31 -4.99 4.13 -6.56
N LEU A 32 -5.69 5.19 -6.98
CA LEU A 32 -7.14 5.31 -6.82
C LEU A 32 -7.82 4.17 -7.56
N MET A 33 -7.50 3.93 -8.83
CA MET A 33 -8.02 2.79 -9.59
C MET A 33 -7.85 1.47 -8.82
N SER A 34 -6.64 1.18 -8.32
CA SER A 34 -6.37 0.00 -7.49
C SER A 34 -7.24 -0.07 -6.23
N LYS A 35 -7.42 1.06 -5.52
CA LYS A 35 -8.22 1.11 -4.30
C LYS A 35 -9.73 1.06 -4.57
N PHE A 36 -10.19 1.67 -5.66
CA PHE A 36 -11.57 1.62 -6.13
C PHE A 36 -11.91 0.20 -6.58
N ILE A 37 -11.06 -0.46 -7.37
CA ILE A 37 -11.26 -1.87 -7.74
C ILE A 37 -11.33 -2.76 -6.50
N ASN A 38 -10.36 -2.71 -5.57
CA ASN A 38 -10.42 -3.53 -4.35
C ASN A 38 -11.64 -3.25 -3.46
N ARG A 39 -12.19 -2.02 -3.49
CA ARG A 39 -13.32 -1.61 -2.66
C ARG A 39 -14.68 -1.96 -3.28
N TYR A 40 -14.83 -1.77 -4.60
CA TYR A 40 -16.11 -1.93 -5.31
C TYR A 40 -16.25 -3.30 -5.97
N PHE A 41 -15.13 -3.90 -6.39
CA PHE A 41 -15.03 -5.29 -6.79
C PHE A 41 -14.02 -5.96 -5.87
N PRO A 42 -14.39 -6.27 -4.61
CA PRO A 42 -13.63 -7.25 -3.86
C PRO A 42 -13.65 -8.51 -4.72
N GLU A 43 -12.60 -8.72 -5.51
CA GLU A 43 -12.27 -10.03 -6.03
C GLU A 43 -12.35 -10.91 -4.80
N ALA A 44 -13.36 -11.77 -4.75
CA ALA A 44 -13.54 -12.72 -3.67
C ALA A 44 -12.19 -13.40 -3.60
N ALA A 45 -11.41 -13.01 -2.56
CA ALA A 45 -10.02 -13.40 -2.40
C ALA A 45 -9.98 -14.86 -2.82
N PRO A 46 -9.21 -15.23 -3.88
CA PRO A 46 -9.32 -16.55 -4.47
C PRO A 46 -9.37 -17.48 -3.30
N VAL A 47 -10.54 -18.09 -3.09
CA VAL A 47 -10.76 -19.00 -1.99
C VAL A 47 -9.66 -19.98 -2.23
N THR A 48 -8.60 -19.87 -1.42
CA THR A 48 -7.41 -20.67 -1.57
C THR A 48 -7.99 -22.01 -1.23
N LYS A 49 -8.36 -22.74 -2.30
CA LYS A 49 -8.87 -24.07 -2.28
C LYS A 49 -7.77 -24.79 -1.54
N LYS A 50 -8.02 -25.00 -0.24
CA LYS A 50 -7.11 -25.56 0.73
C LYS A 50 -6.28 -26.61 0.00
N PRO A 51 -4.99 -26.36 -0.30
CA PRO A 51 -4.17 -27.45 -0.80
C PRO A 51 -4.12 -28.40 0.37
N ALA A 52 -4.65 -29.61 0.16
CA ALA A 52 -4.43 -30.70 1.06
C ALA A 52 -2.94 -30.76 1.39
N THR A 53 -2.64 -30.69 2.70
CA THR A 53 -1.42 -31.17 3.36
C THR A 53 -0.22 -31.42 2.44
N VAL A 54 0.67 -30.44 2.37
CA VAL A 54 2.10 -30.67 2.10
C VAL A 54 2.90 -29.83 3.08
N PRO A 55 3.76 -30.42 3.95
CA PRO A 55 4.59 -29.65 4.84
C PRO A 55 5.79 -29.16 4.02
N SER A 56 5.87 -27.87 3.73
CA SER A 56 7.14 -27.29 3.33
C SER A 56 7.29 -25.87 3.84
N SER A 57 8.40 -25.69 4.53
CA SER A 57 8.89 -24.53 5.26
C SER A 57 9.14 -23.31 4.38
N ALA A 58 8.60 -22.15 4.76
CA ALA A 58 9.18 -20.79 4.64
C ALA A 58 8.04 -19.79 4.93
N SER A 59 7.94 -19.27 6.15
CA SER A 59 8.52 -18.00 6.57
C SER A 59 7.96 -16.75 5.86
N ALA A 60 7.06 -16.10 6.61
CA ALA A 60 7.04 -14.66 6.89
C ALA A 60 6.32 -13.65 5.97
N ALA A 61 5.55 -12.81 6.68
CA ALA A 61 5.12 -11.43 6.42
C ALA A 61 3.82 -11.24 5.61
N SER A 62 2.66 -11.05 6.26
CA SER A 62 2.16 -9.78 6.87
C SER A 62 1.19 -9.07 5.91
N ALA A 63 0.15 -8.33 6.27
CA ALA A 63 -0.53 -8.01 7.52
C ALA A 63 -1.68 -7.06 7.11
N SER A 64 -2.96 -7.45 7.21
CA SER A 64 -4.06 -6.46 7.18
C SER A 64 -5.48 -6.97 7.47
N ALA A 65 -5.62 -8.11 8.14
CA ALA A 65 -6.85 -8.39 8.86
C ALA A 65 -6.41 -8.57 10.30
N THR A 66 -6.97 -7.81 11.23
CA THR A 66 -6.79 -8.03 12.65
C THR A 66 -7.24 -9.47 12.89
N ASP A 67 -6.28 -10.38 12.92
CA ASP A 67 -6.54 -11.80 13.09
C ASP A 67 -7.39 -11.91 14.36
N PRO A 68 -8.54 -12.62 14.34
CA PRO A 68 -9.34 -12.83 15.54
C PRO A 68 -8.49 -13.32 16.74
N LYS A 69 -7.35 -13.98 16.48
CA LYS A 69 -6.35 -14.29 17.50
C LYS A 69 -5.66 -13.07 18.11
N VAL A 70 -5.33 -12.06 17.31
CA VAL A 70 -4.75 -10.79 17.77
C VAL A 70 -5.77 -10.01 18.60
N ALA A 71 -7.04 -9.96 18.18
CA ALA A 71 -8.11 -9.33 18.97
C ALA A 71 -8.35 -10.07 20.31
N ALA A 72 -8.32 -11.41 20.30
CA ALA A 72 -8.41 -12.22 21.52
C ALA A 72 -7.20 -12.01 22.45
N ALA A 73 -5.98 -11.93 21.90
CA ALA A 73 -4.77 -11.69 22.67
C ALA A 73 -4.77 -10.29 23.33
N ILE A 74 -5.21 -9.25 22.60
CA ILE A 74 -5.36 -7.90 23.15
C ILE A 74 -6.39 -7.89 24.28
N THR A 75 -7.53 -8.57 24.10
CA THR A 75 -8.57 -8.67 25.14
C THR A 75 -8.07 -9.39 26.39
N ALA A 76 -7.34 -10.50 26.23
CA ALA A 76 -6.73 -11.24 27.34
C ALA A 76 -5.69 -10.40 28.10
N ALA A 77 -4.86 -9.64 27.38
CA ALA A 77 -3.87 -8.76 27.99
C ALA A 77 -4.51 -7.64 28.81
N ILE A 78 -5.58 -7.01 28.32
CA ILE A 78 -6.32 -5.97 29.04
C ILE A 78 -6.97 -6.55 30.31
N HIS A 79 -7.57 -7.74 30.20
CA HIS A 79 -8.19 -8.41 31.34
C HIS A 79 -7.16 -8.76 32.43
N GLN A 80 -5.97 -9.23 32.03
CA GLN A 80 -4.88 -9.55 32.96
C GLN A 80 -4.29 -8.32 33.66
N HIS A 81 -4.20 -7.18 32.97
CA HIS A 81 -3.73 -5.93 33.56
C HIS A 81 -4.72 -5.35 34.57
N ARG A 82 -6.03 -5.48 34.35
CA ARG A 82 -7.07 -4.99 35.28
C ARG A 82 -7.24 -5.86 36.53
N ASN A 83 -6.74 -7.10 36.49
CA ASN A 83 -6.87 -8.06 37.58
C ASN A 83 -5.58 -8.17 38.42
N ARG A 84 -4.60 -7.28 38.17
CA ARG A 84 -3.46 -6.98 39.03
C ARG A 84 -3.63 -5.59 39.61
#